data_AF-C5E4L0-F1
#
_entry.id   AF-C5E4L0-F1
#
_cell.length_a   1.000
_cell.length_b   1.000
_cell.length_c   1.000
_cell.angle_alpha   90.00
_cell.angle_beta   90.00
_cell.angle_gamma   90.00
#
_symmetry.space_group_name_H-M   'P 1'
#
loop_
_entity.id
_entity.type
_entity.pdbx_description
1 polymer ?
#
loop_
_entity_poly.entity_id
_entity_poly.type
_entity_poly.pdbx_seq_one_letter_code
_entity_poly.pdbx_strand_id
1 'polypeptide(L)'
;MLRRSLYLSRFIRWQSNSAEIPSGVPPFAQRSPLTKENASEKPLPINVEAVYHAPLKIPIQYGDLVADLQLRSYDHESLDFFADFIMRTGFYLGMPLTGPKPFPTRRERWTVIRSPFVHAKSKENFERHTHKRLIRVWDSNPEVVQMWLSYITKHSVAGVGAKCNVYQRAGLSLDMDNAASELQQSPVGESHNMDEAVGEKVLELLNSDEFKKHL
;
A
#
# COMPACT_ATOMS: atom_id res chain seq x y z
N MET A 1 -35.39 -37.43 35.81
CA MET A 1 -36.31 -37.29 34.67
C MET A 1 -35.49 -36.97 33.42
N LEU A 2 -35.22 -37.99 32.60
CA LEU A 2 -34.58 -37.86 31.31
C LEU A 2 -35.58 -37.36 30.26
N ARG A 3 -35.15 -36.44 29.38
CA ARG A 3 -35.74 -36.32 28.04
C ARG A 3 -34.62 -36.15 27.00
N ARG A 4 -34.19 -37.28 26.45
CA ARG A 4 -33.47 -37.38 25.18
C ARG A 4 -34.45 -37.05 24.06
N SER A 5 -34.17 -36.01 23.28
CA SER A 5 -34.87 -35.75 22.02
C SER A 5 -34.04 -36.35 20.89
N LEU A 6 -34.44 -37.54 20.46
CA LEU A 6 -33.99 -38.17 19.22
C LEU A 6 -34.75 -37.51 18.06
N TYR A 7 -34.04 -36.87 17.14
CA TYR A 7 -34.59 -36.59 15.81
C TYR A 7 -33.81 -37.39 14.77
N LEU A 8 -34.58 -38.22 14.07
CA LEU A 8 -34.16 -39.19 13.09
C LEU A 8 -33.46 -38.54 11.89
N SER A 9 -32.35 -39.13 11.50
CA SER A 9 -31.78 -39.09 10.16
C SER A 9 -32.79 -39.56 9.12
N ARG A 10 -33.20 -38.67 8.20
CA ARG A 10 -33.79 -39.08 6.92
C ARG A 10 -32.70 -39.07 5.86
N PHE A 11 -32.05 -40.22 5.72
CA PHE A 11 -31.22 -40.56 4.57
C PHE A 11 -32.15 -40.70 3.35
N ILE A 12 -32.08 -39.76 2.41
CA ILE A 12 -32.73 -39.89 1.11
C ILE A 12 -31.80 -40.76 0.25
N ARG A 13 -32.24 -42.00 0.00
CA ARG A 13 -31.63 -42.94 -0.93
C ARG A 13 -31.96 -42.49 -2.35
N TRP A 14 -30.97 -41.94 -3.06
CA TRP A 14 -31.13 -41.60 -4.46
C TRP A 14 -31.02 -42.88 -5.30
N GLN A 15 -32.12 -43.23 -5.98
CA GLN A 15 -32.20 -44.33 -6.93
C GLN A 15 -31.62 -43.83 -8.26
N SER A 16 -30.55 -44.48 -8.74
CA SER A 16 -29.98 -44.22 -10.06
C SER A 16 -30.94 -44.71 -11.15
N ASN A 17 -31.79 -43.80 -11.65
CA ASN A 17 -32.44 -44.00 -12.94
C ASN A 17 -31.50 -43.51 -14.03
N SER A 18 -30.89 -44.45 -14.74
CA SER A 18 -30.14 -44.24 -15.97
C SER A 18 -31.12 -43.82 -17.07
N ALA A 19 -31.40 -42.52 -17.16
CA ALA A 19 -32.00 -41.95 -18.37
C ALA A 19 -30.90 -41.82 -19.42
N GLU A 20 -31.04 -42.58 -20.50
CA GLU A 20 -30.16 -42.53 -21.67
C GLU A 20 -30.12 -41.12 -22.25
N ILE A 21 -28.92 -40.55 -22.28
CA ILE A 21 -28.64 -39.22 -22.83
C ILE A 21 -28.57 -39.35 -24.36
N PRO A 22 -29.32 -38.57 -25.16
CA PRO A 22 -29.12 -38.57 -26.60
C PRO A 22 -27.70 -38.13 -26.93
N SER A 23 -26.98 -38.98 -27.66
CA SER A 23 -25.58 -38.83 -28.05
C SER A 23 -25.41 -37.62 -28.98
N GLY A 24 -25.06 -36.46 -28.42
CA GLY A 24 -24.84 -35.27 -29.23
C GLY A 24 -24.35 -34.02 -28.51
N VAL A 25 -23.71 -34.13 -27.34
CA VAL A 25 -23.20 -32.94 -26.62
C VAL A 25 -21.75 -33.15 -26.18
N PRO A 26 -20.80 -32.27 -26.56
CA PRO A 26 -19.41 -32.35 -26.08
C PRO A 26 -19.31 -31.98 -24.59
N PRO A 27 -18.51 -32.71 -23.80
CA PRO A 27 -18.45 -32.53 -22.35
C PRO A 27 -17.42 -31.45 -21.97
N PHE A 28 -17.82 -30.17 -21.93
CA PHE A 28 -17.18 -29.14 -21.07
C PHE A 28 -17.94 -27.80 -20.99
N ALA A 29 -19.02 -27.57 -21.76
CA ALA A 29 -19.67 -26.25 -21.84
C ALA A 29 -20.90 -26.13 -20.91
N GLN A 30 -20.68 -26.12 -19.59
CA GLN A 30 -21.68 -25.59 -18.63
C GLN A 30 -21.02 -24.58 -17.68
N ARG A 31 -20.54 -23.48 -18.24
CA ARG A 31 -20.68 -22.17 -17.62
C ARG A 31 -21.49 -21.36 -18.61
N SER A 32 -22.73 -21.02 -18.28
CA SER A 32 -23.45 -19.98 -19.02
C SER A 32 -22.97 -18.62 -18.50
N PRO A 33 -22.18 -17.84 -19.25
CA PRO A 33 -21.79 -16.50 -18.83
C PRO A 33 -22.79 -15.49 -19.41
N LEU A 34 -23.65 -14.99 -18.52
CA LEU A 34 -24.33 -13.69 -18.52
C LEU A 34 -24.41 -12.93 -19.86
N THR A 35 -25.62 -12.88 -20.43
CA THR A 35 -26.03 -11.87 -21.41
C THR A 35 -25.98 -10.47 -20.79
N LYS A 36 -24.97 -9.68 -21.19
CA LYS A 36 -25.01 -8.21 -21.18
C LYS A 36 -24.69 -7.78 -22.60
N GLU A 37 -25.72 -7.64 -23.41
CA GLU A 37 -25.57 -7.19 -24.78
C GLU A 37 -25.10 -5.72 -24.79
N ASN A 38 -24.11 -5.46 -25.65
CA ASN A 38 -23.78 -4.19 -26.29
C ASN A 38 -22.73 -3.28 -25.60
N ALA A 39 -21.45 -3.61 -25.84
CA ALA A 39 -20.25 -2.74 -26.02
C ALA A 39 -18.91 -3.45 -25.68
N SER A 40 -18.91 -4.77 -25.41
CA SER A 40 -17.92 -5.49 -24.58
C SER A 40 -17.26 -6.72 -25.23
N GLU A 41 -16.59 -6.59 -26.38
CA GLU A 41 -16.05 -7.76 -27.11
C GLU A 41 -14.66 -8.25 -26.66
N LYS A 42 -14.00 -7.60 -25.69
CA LYS A 42 -12.78 -8.13 -25.04
C LYS A 42 -12.84 -7.87 -23.53
N PRO A 43 -12.56 -8.86 -22.67
CA PRO A 43 -12.42 -8.58 -21.24
C PRO A 43 -11.26 -7.60 -21.04
N LEU A 44 -11.48 -6.58 -20.21
CA LEU A 44 -10.41 -5.67 -19.84
C LEU A 44 -9.30 -6.47 -19.14
N PRO A 45 -8.02 -6.13 -19.35
CA PRO A 45 -6.95 -6.77 -18.60
C PRO A 45 -7.07 -6.43 -17.12
N ILE A 46 -6.64 -7.35 -16.25
CA ILE A 46 -6.88 -7.28 -14.80
C ILE A 46 -6.32 -6.02 -14.14
N ASN A 47 -5.22 -5.48 -14.67
CA ASN A 47 -4.63 -4.23 -14.20
C ASN A 47 -5.54 -3.03 -14.45
N VAL A 48 -6.17 -2.95 -15.63
CA VAL A 48 -7.12 -1.91 -15.99
C VAL A 48 -8.37 -2.03 -15.13
N GLU A 49 -8.87 -3.25 -14.95
CA GLU A 49 -10.00 -3.51 -14.05
C GLU A 49 -9.69 -3.11 -12.60
N ALA A 50 -8.49 -3.43 -12.09
CA ALA A 50 -8.06 -3.04 -10.75
C ALA A 50 -7.98 -1.52 -10.55
N VAL A 51 -7.69 -0.74 -11.59
CA VAL A 51 -7.70 0.73 -11.53
C VAL A 51 -9.10 1.28 -11.27
N TYR A 52 -10.12 0.72 -11.93
CA TYR A 52 -11.51 1.15 -11.75
C TYR A 52 -12.11 0.73 -10.41
N HIS A 53 -11.52 -0.24 -9.73
CA HIS A 53 -11.97 -0.73 -8.44
C HIS A 53 -11.11 -0.22 -7.27
N ALA A 54 -11.60 -0.45 -6.06
CA ALA A 54 -10.89 -0.13 -4.82
C ALA A 54 -9.57 -0.91 -4.72
N PRO A 55 -8.55 -0.37 -4.04
CA PRO A 55 -7.24 -0.98 -3.96
C PRO A 55 -7.31 -2.33 -3.22
N LEU A 56 -6.70 -3.34 -3.83
CA LEU A 56 -6.57 -4.67 -3.25
C LEU A 56 -5.65 -4.63 -2.02
N LYS A 57 -5.89 -5.53 -1.06
CA LYS A 57 -5.15 -5.59 0.21
C LYS A 57 -4.67 -7.01 0.48
N ILE A 58 -3.43 -7.12 0.95
CA ILE A 58 -2.81 -8.39 1.36
C ILE A 58 -3.05 -8.57 2.87
N PRO A 59 -3.43 -9.78 3.33
CA PRO A 59 -3.63 -10.04 4.74
C PRO A 59 -2.30 -10.01 5.53
N ILE A 60 -2.37 -9.57 6.78
CA ILE A 60 -1.24 -9.53 7.73
C ILE A 60 -1.03 -10.94 8.30
N GLN A 61 0.22 -11.41 8.36
CA GLN A 61 0.56 -12.76 8.82
C GLN A 61 1.04 -12.78 10.26
N TYR A 62 2.07 -11.97 10.57
CA TYR A 62 2.76 -11.97 11.86
C TYR A 62 2.38 -10.76 12.71
N GLY A 63 2.01 -9.65 12.09
CA GLY A 63 1.67 -8.41 12.80
C GLY A 63 2.90 -7.62 13.23
N ASP A 64 4.03 -7.83 12.56
CA ASP A 64 5.25 -7.08 12.78
C ASP A 64 5.18 -5.75 12.06
N LEU A 65 5.06 -4.66 12.82
CA LEU A 65 5.12 -3.32 12.26
C LEU A 65 6.53 -3.02 11.77
N VAL A 66 6.65 -2.61 10.51
CA VAL A 66 7.94 -2.27 9.88
C VAL A 66 8.05 -0.77 9.59
N ALA A 67 6.97 -0.12 9.14
CA ALA A 67 6.99 1.31 8.90
C ALA A 67 5.62 1.96 9.12
N ASP A 68 5.65 3.22 9.58
CA ASP A 68 4.48 4.09 9.71
C ASP A 68 4.67 5.31 8.80
N LEU A 69 3.82 5.45 7.79
CA LEU A 69 3.80 6.57 6.86
C LEU A 69 2.65 7.53 7.22
N GLN A 70 3.01 8.72 7.67
CA GLN A 70 2.06 9.79 7.97
C GLN A 70 2.03 10.81 6.82
N LEU A 71 0.87 10.94 6.17
CA LEU A 71 0.59 11.96 5.17
C LEU A 71 -0.06 13.17 5.82
N ARG A 72 0.30 14.36 5.37
CA ARG A 72 -0.25 15.64 5.83
C ARG A 72 -0.51 16.55 4.63
N SER A 73 -1.67 17.17 4.58
CA SER A 73 -2.02 18.14 3.55
C SER A 73 -2.98 19.18 4.10
N TYR A 74 -3.06 20.33 3.44
CA TYR A 74 -4.10 21.34 3.69
C TYR A 74 -5.39 21.04 2.92
N ASP A 75 -5.33 20.20 1.90
CA ASP A 75 -6.47 19.73 1.13
C ASP A 75 -6.63 18.20 1.28
N HIS A 76 -7.88 17.74 1.24
CA HIS A 76 -8.25 16.35 1.45
C HIS A 76 -8.24 15.53 0.15
N GLU A 77 -8.60 16.12 -0.99
CA GLU A 77 -8.74 15.39 -2.26
C GLU A 77 -7.39 14.86 -2.75
N SER A 78 -6.41 15.76 -2.83
CA SER A 78 -5.01 15.43 -3.18
C SER A 78 -4.41 14.35 -2.26
N LEU A 79 -4.71 14.44 -0.96
CA LEU A 79 -4.21 13.52 0.06
C LEU A 79 -4.90 12.14 -0.03
N ASP A 80 -6.18 12.09 -0.39
CA ASP A 80 -6.93 10.84 -0.55
C ASP A 80 -6.53 10.10 -1.82
N PHE A 81 -6.38 10.84 -2.92
CA PHE A 81 -5.82 10.33 -4.15
C PHE A 81 -4.43 9.73 -3.95
N PHE A 82 -3.54 10.47 -3.27
CA PHE A 82 -2.19 9.98 -3.01
C PHE A 82 -2.16 8.77 -2.07
N ALA A 83 -3.04 8.75 -1.06
CA ALA A 83 -3.18 7.61 -0.18
C ALA A 83 -3.65 6.35 -0.93
N ASP A 84 -4.60 6.48 -1.86
CA ASP A 84 -5.06 5.37 -2.72
C ASP A 84 -3.92 4.85 -3.61
N PHE A 85 -3.19 5.76 -4.24
CA PHE A 85 -2.01 5.43 -5.05
C PHE A 85 -0.97 4.63 -4.24
N ILE A 86 -0.64 5.10 -3.03
CA ILE A 86 0.30 4.43 -2.12
C ILE A 86 -0.17 3.01 -1.75
N MET A 87 -1.48 2.82 -1.56
CA MET A 87 -2.03 1.49 -1.26
C MET A 87 -1.87 0.53 -2.44
N ARG A 88 -2.08 1.02 -3.68
CA ARG A 88 -1.90 0.22 -4.90
C ARG A 88 -0.45 -0.21 -5.08
N THR A 89 0.51 0.70 -4.86
CA THR A 89 1.94 0.37 -5.01
C THR A 89 2.38 -0.69 -4.02
N GLY A 90 1.93 -0.61 -2.76
CA GLY A 90 2.24 -1.63 -1.76
C GLY A 90 1.66 -3.00 -2.09
N PHE A 91 0.45 -3.05 -2.68
CA PHE A 91 -0.14 -4.31 -3.14
C PHE A 91 0.74 -5.01 -4.19
N TYR A 92 1.25 -4.27 -5.17
CA TYR A 92 2.11 -4.84 -6.21
C TYR A 92 3.48 -5.31 -5.66
N LEU A 93 3.97 -4.68 -4.59
CA LEU A 93 5.19 -5.09 -3.90
C LEU A 93 4.99 -6.26 -2.93
N GLY A 94 3.77 -6.79 -2.80
CA GLY A 94 3.49 -7.89 -1.89
C GLY A 94 3.41 -7.47 -0.42
N MET A 95 3.32 -6.17 -0.13
CA MET A 95 3.37 -5.64 1.23
C MET A 95 1.96 -5.59 1.85
N PRO A 96 1.75 -6.19 3.04
CA PRO A 96 0.48 -6.03 3.76
C PRO A 96 0.39 -4.61 4.36
N LEU A 97 -0.35 -3.75 3.68
CA LEU A 97 -0.63 -2.38 4.12
C LEU A 97 -1.98 -2.28 4.83
N THR A 98 -1.98 -1.60 5.98
CA THR A 98 -3.23 -1.11 6.57
C THR A 98 -3.58 0.25 5.96
N GLY A 99 -4.82 0.35 5.49
CA GLY A 99 -5.36 1.49 4.74
C GLY A 99 -5.23 2.84 5.45
N PRO A 100 -5.53 3.94 4.73
CA PRO A 100 -5.33 5.29 5.24
C PRO A 100 -6.26 5.58 6.41
N LYS A 101 -5.73 5.43 7.63
CA LYS A 101 -6.45 5.73 8.85
C LYS A 101 -6.54 7.25 9.00
N PRO A 102 -7.75 7.83 9.11
CA PRO A 102 -7.89 9.26 9.35
C PRO A 102 -7.42 9.60 10.76
N PHE A 103 -6.51 10.56 10.86
CA PHE A 103 -6.13 11.16 12.13
C PHE A 103 -6.89 12.47 12.34
N PRO A 104 -7.09 12.90 13.59
CA PRO A 104 -7.73 14.18 13.88
C PRO A 104 -7.06 15.34 13.15
N THR A 105 -7.87 16.16 12.50
CA THR A 105 -7.40 17.35 11.78
C THR A 105 -6.93 18.40 12.78
N ARG A 106 -5.81 19.05 12.49
CA ARG A 106 -5.35 20.19 13.30
C ARG A 106 -5.97 21.45 12.73
N ARG A 107 -6.69 22.22 13.56
CA ARG A 107 -7.27 23.50 13.18
C ARG A 107 -6.50 24.64 13.85
N GLU A 108 -5.69 25.32 13.07
CA GLU A 108 -4.96 26.53 13.50
C GLU A 108 -5.85 27.73 13.19
N ARG A 109 -6.10 28.60 14.17
CA ARG A 109 -6.95 29.79 14.01
C ARG A 109 -6.17 31.04 14.38
N TRP A 110 -6.33 32.10 13.60
CA TRP A 110 -5.77 33.41 13.91
C TRP A 110 -6.78 34.49 13.55
N THR A 111 -6.68 35.62 14.25
CA THR A 111 -7.58 36.77 14.04
C THR A 111 -6.76 37.98 13.66
N VAL A 112 -7.10 38.64 12.56
CA VAL A 112 -6.37 39.81 12.04
C VAL A 112 -7.33 40.99 11.96
N ILE A 113 -6.82 42.21 12.17
CA ILE A 113 -7.60 43.43 11.92
C ILE A 113 -7.81 43.56 10.41
N ARG A 114 -9.05 43.80 9.96
CA ARG A 114 -9.35 43.91 8.52
C ARG A 114 -8.70 45.14 7.87
N SER A 115 -8.63 46.24 8.61
CA SER A 115 -8.04 47.49 8.13
C SER A 115 -6.53 47.52 8.38
N PRO A 116 -5.75 48.14 7.48
CA PRO A 116 -4.33 48.38 7.73
C PRO A 116 -4.07 49.28 8.96
N PHE A 117 -5.03 50.12 9.39
CA PHE A 117 -4.82 51.08 10.48
C PHE A 117 -6.06 51.31 11.36
N VAL A 118 -5.84 51.43 12.68
CA VAL A 118 -6.77 51.88 13.76
C VAL A 118 -8.08 51.10 13.97
N HIS A 119 -8.72 50.51 12.97
CA HIS A 119 -10.06 49.92 13.08
C HIS A 119 -10.10 48.53 13.76
N ALA A 120 -9.62 48.43 15.01
CA ALA A 120 -9.47 47.18 15.77
C ALA A 120 -10.79 46.46 16.14
N LYS A 121 -11.93 47.16 16.11
CA LYS A 121 -13.26 46.55 16.30
C LYS A 121 -13.66 45.64 15.12
N SER A 122 -13.08 45.87 13.94
CA SER A 122 -13.30 45.05 12.76
C SER A 122 -12.17 44.02 12.62
N LYS A 123 -12.42 42.80 13.10
CA LYS A 123 -11.50 41.66 13.00
C LYS A 123 -12.05 40.58 12.07
N GLU A 124 -11.16 39.84 11.45
CA GLU A 124 -11.45 38.69 10.60
C GLU A 124 -10.77 37.44 11.16
N ASN A 125 -11.50 36.34 11.14
CA ASN A 125 -11.02 35.04 11.61
C ASN A 125 -10.54 34.25 10.39
N PHE A 126 -9.31 33.76 10.47
CA PHE A 126 -8.74 32.85 9.49
C PHE A 126 -8.45 31.51 10.14
N GLU A 127 -8.45 30.48 9.32
CA GLU A 127 -8.10 29.14 9.77
C GLU A 127 -7.33 28.36 8.72
N ARG A 128 -6.54 27.42 9.21
CA ARG A 128 -5.87 26.41 8.41
C ARG A 128 -6.08 25.05 9.02
N HIS A 129 -6.63 24.16 8.21
CA HIS A 129 -6.84 22.76 8.57
C HIS A 129 -5.69 21.93 8.02
N THR A 130 -5.02 21.16 8.88
CA THR A 130 -4.07 20.14 8.44
C THR A 130 -4.74 18.78 8.55
N HIS A 131 -5.08 18.21 7.40
CA HIS A 131 -5.58 16.86 7.27
C HIS A 131 -4.42 15.87 7.40
N LYS A 132 -4.66 14.76 8.09
CA LYS A 132 -3.62 13.76 8.40
C LYS A 132 -4.14 12.36 8.12
N ARG A 133 -3.36 11.53 7.43
CA ARG A 133 -3.62 10.10 7.26
C ARG A 133 -2.42 9.30 7.71
N LEU A 134 -2.67 8.11 8.23
CA LEU A 134 -1.64 7.15 8.60
C LEU A 134 -1.82 5.88 7.77
N ILE A 135 -0.75 5.46 7.12
CA ILE A 135 -0.64 4.16 6.45
C ILE A 135 0.41 3.37 7.21
N ARG A 136 0.12 2.11 7.53
CA ARG A 136 1.02 1.24 8.29
C ARG A 136 1.43 0.05 7.44
N VAL A 137 2.72 -0.23 7.44
CA VAL A 137 3.33 -1.36 6.73
C VAL A 137 3.62 -2.47 7.73
N TRP A 138 3.19 -3.68 7.40
CA TRP A 138 3.42 -4.87 8.19
C TRP A 138 4.31 -5.86 7.43
N ASP A 139 4.98 -6.76 8.15
CA ASP A 139 5.57 -8.01 7.66
C ASP A 139 6.36 -7.91 6.33
N SER A 140 7.12 -6.82 6.11
CA SER A 140 7.81 -6.54 4.84
C SER A 140 9.33 -6.48 5.02
N ASN A 141 10.07 -6.89 3.99
CA ASN A 141 11.53 -6.76 3.96
C ASN A 141 11.96 -5.28 3.91
N PRO A 142 13.00 -4.86 4.65
CA PRO A 142 13.47 -3.46 4.68
C PRO A 142 13.84 -2.89 3.31
N GLU A 143 14.42 -3.69 2.41
CA GLU A 143 14.79 -3.24 1.05
C GLU A 143 13.56 -2.89 0.21
N VAL A 144 12.52 -3.74 0.30
CA VAL A 144 11.25 -3.50 -0.40
C VAL A 144 10.56 -2.25 0.14
N VAL A 145 10.64 -2.00 1.46
CA VAL A 145 10.13 -0.77 2.06
C VAL A 145 10.88 0.46 1.54
N GLN A 146 12.20 0.39 1.41
CA GLN A 146 12.99 1.49 0.85
C GLN A 146 12.64 1.76 -0.62
N MET A 147 12.51 0.71 -1.44
CA MET A 147 12.05 0.82 -2.83
C MET A 147 10.65 1.42 -2.93
N TRP A 148 9.75 1.02 -2.02
CA TRP A 148 8.40 1.59 -1.96
C TRP A 148 8.42 3.08 -1.61
N LEU A 149 9.21 3.47 -0.60
CA LEU A 149 9.37 4.87 -0.21
C LEU A 149 9.99 5.70 -1.34
N SER A 150 11.02 5.19 -2.02
CA SER A 150 11.64 5.90 -3.15
C SER A 150 10.64 6.11 -4.28
N TYR A 151 9.85 5.09 -4.62
CA TYR A 151 8.79 5.19 -5.63
C TYR A 151 7.73 6.25 -5.27
N ILE A 152 7.31 6.29 -3.99
CA ILE A 152 6.35 7.28 -3.50
C ILE A 152 6.92 8.70 -3.60
N THR A 153 8.19 8.89 -3.24
CA THR A 153 8.83 10.22 -3.35
C THR A 153 8.98 10.66 -4.80
N LYS A 154 9.29 9.73 -5.71
CA LYS A 154 9.40 10.01 -7.15
C LYS A 154 8.07 10.46 -7.76
N HIS A 155 6.96 9.84 -7.34
CA HIS A 155 5.62 10.13 -7.84
C HIS A 155 4.75 10.92 -6.85
N SER A 156 5.38 11.79 -6.05
CA SER A 156 4.67 12.59 -5.05
C SER A 156 3.71 13.60 -5.70
N VAL A 157 2.53 13.76 -5.10
CA VAL A 157 1.51 14.74 -5.52
C VAL A 157 1.75 16.09 -4.85
N ALA A 158 1.43 17.18 -5.53
CA ALA A 158 1.56 18.53 -4.98
C ALA A 158 0.68 18.73 -3.74
N GLY A 159 1.19 19.49 -2.77
CA GLY A 159 0.45 19.84 -1.54
C GLY A 159 0.43 18.76 -0.46
N VAL A 160 0.94 17.55 -0.73
CA VAL A 160 1.02 16.47 0.26
C VAL A 160 2.44 16.34 0.82
N GLY A 161 2.59 16.50 2.13
CA GLY A 161 3.82 16.20 2.86
C GLY A 161 3.77 14.80 3.46
N ALA A 162 4.86 14.05 3.33
CA ALA A 162 4.99 12.71 3.89
C ALA A 162 6.05 12.68 5.01
N LYS A 163 5.75 11.95 6.09
CA LYS A 163 6.70 11.60 7.15
C LYS A 163 6.70 10.08 7.31
N CYS A 164 7.86 9.44 7.20
CA CYS A 164 7.99 8.00 7.44
C CYS A 164 8.75 7.75 8.75
N ASN A 165 8.25 6.83 9.58
CA ASN A 165 9.00 6.21 10.67
C ASN A 165 9.28 4.76 10.27
N VAL A 166 10.55 4.36 10.19
CA VAL A 166 10.95 2.96 9.91
C VAL A 166 11.40 2.30 11.21
N TYR A 167 10.92 1.09 11.45
CA TYR A 167 11.20 0.27 12.62
C TYR A 167 12.07 -0.91 12.20
N GLN A 168 13.25 -1.04 12.82
CA GLN A 168 14.15 -2.16 12.61
C GLN A 168 14.31 -2.95 13.90
N ARG A 169 14.08 -4.25 13.83
CA ARG A 169 14.35 -5.18 14.93
C ARG A 169 15.83 -5.58 14.84
N ALA A 170 16.54 -5.42 15.95
CA ALA A 170 17.95 -5.81 16.06
C ALA A 170 18.15 -6.60 17.37
N GLY A 171 19.24 -7.37 17.44
CA GLY A 171 19.65 -8.06 18.67
C GLY A 171 20.01 -7.08 19.78
N LEU A 172 20.13 -7.58 21.02
CA LEU A 172 20.51 -6.76 22.17
C LEU A 172 21.99 -6.32 22.10
N SER A 173 22.86 -7.24 21.72
CA SER A 173 24.27 -6.95 21.45
C SER A 173 24.39 -6.44 20.01
N LEU A 174 24.93 -5.23 19.87
CA LEU A 174 25.23 -4.62 18.59
C LEU A 174 26.74 -4.59 18.44
N ASP A 175 27.30 -5.64 17.86
CA ASP A 175 28.73 -5.71 17.56
C ASP A 175 28.96 -5.01 16.21
N MET A 176 29.39 -3.74 16.27
CA MET A 176 29.59 -2.91 15.07
C MET A 176 30.80 -3.34 14.24
N ASP A 177 31.73 -4.11 14.82
CA ASP A 177 32.98 -4.53 14.17
C ASP A 177 32.75 -5.52 13.02
N ASN A 178 31.70 -6.34 13.08
CA ASN A 178 31.37 -7.30 12.01
C ASN A 178 30.65 -6.64 10.82
N ALA A 179 30.03 -5.48 11.02
CA ALA A 179 29.27 -4.79 9.97
C ALA A 179 30.14 -4.36 8.78
N ALA A 180 31.41 -4.02 9.01
CA ALA A 180 32.35 -3.69 7.94
C ALA A 180 32.57 -4.87 6.97
N SER A 181 32.57 -6.10 7.49
CA SER A 181 32.71 -7.31 6.68
C SER A 181 31.44 -7.67 5.90
N GLU A 182 30.26 -7.35 6.44
CA GLU A 182 28.96 -7.57 5.79
C GLU A 182 28.71 -6.54 4.67
N LEU A 183 29.12 -5.28 4.86
CA LEU A 183 29.01 -4.23 3.84
C LEU A 183 29.85 -4.53 2.58
N GLN A 184 30.97 -5.24 2.72
CA GLN A 184 31.75 -5.71 1.58
C GLN A 184 31.07 -6.83 0.80
N GLN A 185 30.13 -7.56 1.40
CA GLN A 185 29.45 -8.70 0.81
C GLN A 185 28.11 -8.36 0.15
N SER A 186 27.49 -7.22 0.47
CA SER A 186 26.24 -6.79 -0.18
C SER A 186 26.50 -6.44 -1.65
N PRO A 187 26.02 -7.26 -2.62
CA PRO A 187 26.18 -6.94 -4.02
C PRO A 187 25.24 -5.78 -4.38
N VAL A 188 25.80 -4.71 -4.94
CA VAL A 188 24.98 -3.59 -5.39
C VAL A 188 24.37 -3.95 -6.75
N GLY A 189 23.05 -4.11 -6.78
CA GLY A 189 22.32 -4.41 -8.01
C GLY A 189 22.39 -3.26 -9.03
N GLU A 190 22.45 -3.60 -10.32
CA GLU A 190 22.40 -2.61 -11.40
C GLU A 190 21.05 -1.90 -11.43
N SER A 191 21.06 -0.57 -11.35
CA SER A 191 19.86 0.25 -11.47
C SER A 191 19.61 0.64 -12.93
N HIS A 192 18.82 -0.14 -13.65
CA HIS A 192 18.35 0.24 -14.99
C HIS A 192 17.11 1.14 -14.86
N ASN A 193 17.24 2.49 -14.78
CA ASN A 193 16.17 3.48 -15.09
C ASN A 193 16.57 4.99 -14.92
N MET A 194 16.14 5.83 -15.89
CA MET A 194 15.94 7.31 -16.02
C MET A 194 16.78 8.36 -15.25
N ASP A 195 17.19 8.11 -14.00
CA ASP A 195 18.06 9.00 -13.18
C ASP A 195 19.47 8.41 -13.07
N GLU A 196 19.89 7.72 -14.14
CA GLU A 196 21.02 6.80 -14.21
C GLU A 196 22.34 7.49 -13.83
N ALA A 197 22.58 8.72 -14.29
CA ALA A 197 23.86 9.41 -14.06
C ALA A 197 24.19 9.66 -12.58
N VAL A 198 23.21 9.97 -11.74
CA VAL A 198 23.45 10.16 -10.30
C VAL A 198 23.63 8.81 -9.61
N GLY A 199 22.82 7.82 -9.99
CA GLY A 199 22.93 6.45 -9.48
C GLY A 199 24.30 5.84 -9.82
N GLU A 200 24.69 5.86 -11.09
CA GLU A 200 26.00 5.45 -11.59
C GLU A 200 27.14 6.13 -10.85
N LYS A 201 27.06 7.44 -10.63
CA LYS A 201 28.09 8.15 -9.88
C LYS A 201 28.16 7.71 -8.42
N VAL A 202 27.02 7.45 -7.78
CA VAL A 202 26.98 6.88 -6.42
C VAL A 202 27.58 5.47 -6.42
N LEU A 203 27.27 4.63 -7.40
CA LEU A 203 27.87 3.30 -7.55
C LEU A 203 29.38 3.35 -7.74
N GLU A 204 29.86 4.27 -8.59
CA GLU A 204 31.29 4.52 -8.80
C GLU A 204 31.98 4.93 -7.50
N LEU A 205 31.36 5.86 -6.75
CA LEU A 205 31.89 6.31 -5.46
C LEU A 205 31.91 5.20 -4.42
N LEU A 206 30.86 4.37 -4.33
CA LEU A 206 30.81 3.21 -3.43
C LEU A 206 31.86 2.14 -3.80
N ASN A 207 32.15 1.97 -5.10
CA ASN A 207 33.14 1.02 -5.58
C ASN A 207 34.59 1.52 -5.48
N SER A 208 34.77 2.83 -5.29
CA SER A 208 36.08 3.46 -5.23
C SER A 208 36.95 2.91 -4.09
N ASP A 209 38.26 2.80 -4.34
CA ASP A 209 39.22 2.36 -3.33
C ASP A 209 39.35 3.37 -2.18
N GLU A 210 39.01 4.64 -2.40
CA GLU A 210 38.94 5.65 -1.35
C GLU A 210 37.85 5.32 -0.34
N PHE A 211 36.64 4.97 -0.79
CA PHE A 211 35.55 4.59 0.09
C PHE A 211 35.90 3.34 0.92
N LYS A 212 36.52 2.33 0.30
CA LYS A 212 36.97 1.11 0.99
C LYS A 212 38.06 1.34 2.03
N LYS A 213 38.89 2.37 1.88
CA LYS A 213 39.94 2.73 2.87
C LYS A 213 39.39 3.41 4.12
N HIS A 214 38.19 4.00 4.03
CA HIS A 214 37.54 4.72 5.13
C HIS A 214 36.55 3.85 5.93
N LEU A 215 36.32 2.62 5.47
CA LEU A 215 35.56 1.59 6.18
C LEU A 215 36.44 0.90 7.22
#